data_AF-A4BKP0-F1
#
_entry.id   AF-A4BKP0-F1
#
_cell.length_a   1.000
_cell.length_b   1.000
_cell.length_c   1.000
_cell.angle_alpha   90.00
_cell.angle_beta   90.00
_cell.angle_gamma   90.00
#
_symmetry.space_group_name_H-M   'P 1'
#
loop_
_entity.id
_entity.type
_entity.pdbx_description
1 polymer ?
#
loop_
_entity_poly.entity_id
_entity_poly.type
_entity_poly.pdbx_seq_one_letter_code
_entity_poly.pdbx_strand_id
1 'polypeptide(L)'
;MWQTEYRQARLYFANEVNLNAFKADPEAYWPQFSGYCANGLSDGHLIQANPEIYRIIEGRLYLFYSWWGRAQWAFDQPQQIEQATHYWQVFSE
;
A
#
# COMPACT_ATOMS: atom_id res chain seq x y z
N MET A 1 -20.83 -5.87 12.77
CA MET A 1 -19.68 -5.78 11.83
C MET A 1 -18.73 -4.74 12.39
N TRP A 2 -17.48 -5.09 12.65
CA TRP A 2 -16.49 -4.17 13.22
C TRP A 2 -15.97 -3.24 12.12
N GLN A 3 -15.85 -1.94 12.40
CA GLN A 3 -15.40 -0.96 11.42
C GLN A 3 -14.64 0.21 12.08
N THR A 4 -13.83 0.90 11.29
CA THR A 4 -13.24 2.21 11.66
C THR A 4 -13.12 3.10 10.42
N GLU A 5 -12.92 4.39 10.63
CA GLU A 5 -12.51 5.32 9.58
C GLU A 5 -11.03 5.65 9.72
N TYR A 6 -10.32 5.68 8.60
CA TYR A 6 -8.90 6.02 8.56
C TYR A 6 -8.54 6.53 7.16
N ARG A 7 -7.82 7.66 7.06
CA ARG A 7 -7.44 8.33 5.79
C ARG A 7 -8.58 8.38 4.76
N GLN A 8 -9.75 8.87 5.20
CA GLN A 8 -10.98 9.01 4.40
C GLN A 8 -11.56 7.69 3.85
N ALA A 9 -11.08 6.53 4.31
CA ALA A 9 -11.64 5.23 3.99
C ALA A 9 -12.37 4.63 5.19
N ARG A 10 -13.44 3.89 4.90
CA ARG A 10 -14.15 3.05 5.87
C ARG A 10 -13.65 1.61 5.75
N LEU A 11 -13.07 1.11 6.83
CA LEU A 11 -12.48 -0.22 6.91
C LEU A 11 -13.39 -1.15 7.69
N TYR A 12 -13.58 -2.36 7.18
CA TYR A 12 -14.36 -3.41 7.80
C TYR A 12 -13.46 -4.55 8.28
N PHE A 13 -13.75 -5.09 9.45
CA PHE A 13 -12.94 -6.12 10.10
C PHE A 13 -13.78 -7.35 10.40
N ALA A 14 -13.16 -8.52 10.22
CA ALA A 14 -13.79 -9.82 10.47
C ALA A 14 -14.08 -10.07 11.95
N ASN A 15 -13.29 -9.46 12.86
CA ASN A 15 -13.44 -9.59 14.30
C ASN A 15 -12.84 -8.37 15.03
N GLU A 16 -13.09 -8.30 16.33
CA GLU A 16 -12.61 -7.22 17.20
C GLU A 16 -11.08 -7.21 17.37
N VAL A 17 -10.44 -8.38 17.39
CA VAL A 17 -8.99 -8.50 17.56
C VAL A 17 -8.25 -7.80 16.42
N ASN A 18 -8.70 -8.00 15.18
CA ASN A 18 -8.12 -7.35 13.99
C ASN A 18 -8.36 -5.82 14.00
N LEU A 19 -9.55 -5.38 14.43
CA LEU A 19 -9.84 -3.95 14.58
C LEU A 19 -8.87 -3.31 15.59
N ASN A 20 -8.66 -3.95 16.73
CA ASN A 20 -7.79 -3.44 17.79
C ASN A 20 -6.31 -3.45 17.37
N ALA A 21 -5.87 -4.49 16.65
CA ALA A 21 -4.54 -4.55 16.07
C ALA A 21 -4.31 -3.40 15.07
N PHE A 22 -5.28 -3.13 14.18
CA PHE A 22 -5.22 -2.00 13.26
C PHE A 22 -5.18 -0.66 14.00
N LYS A 23 -6.02 -0.46 15.01
CA LYS A 23 -6.05 0.79 15.79
C LYS A 23 -4.76 1.04 16.57
N ALA A 24 -4.04 -0.01 16.97
CA ALA A 24 -2.79 0.10 17.72
C ALA A 24 -1.62 0.60 16.84
N ASP A 25 -1.59 0.17 15.56
CA ASP A 25 -0.57 0.61 14.59
C ASP A 25 -1.15 0.64 13.16
N PRO A 26 -1.91 1.69 12.80
CA PRO A 26 -2.56 1.76 11.48
C PRO A 26 -1.58 1.75 10.32
N GLU A 27 -0.37 2.31 10.50
CA GLU A 27 0.64 2.43 9.44
C GLU A 27 1.20 1.07 9.02
N ALA A 28 1.26 0.09 9.93
CA ALA A 28 1.69 -1.27 9.60
C ALA A 28 0.71 -2.03 8.70
N TYR A 29 -0.57 -1.64 8.70
CA TYR A 29 -1.63 -2.31 7.94
C TYR A 29 -2.14 -1.47 6.76
N TRP A 30 -1.96 -0.16 6.80
CA TRP A 30 -2.37 0.72 5.72
C TRP A 30 -1.34 0.70 4.59
N PRO A 31 -1.76 0.41 3.34
CA PRO A 31 -0.85 0.48 2.21
C PRO A 31 -0.21 1.86 2.06
N GLN A 32 1.11 1.89 1.83
CA GLN A 32 1.91 3.10 1.70
C GLN A 32 1.33 4.07 0.64
N PHE A 33 0.81 3.52 -0.45
CA PHE A 33 0.20 4.26 -1.55
C PHE A 33 -1.30 3.97 -1.70
N SER A 34 -2.00 3.74 -0.58
CA SER A 34 -3.44 3.39 -0.59
C SER A 34 -3.69 2.15 -1.49
N GLY A 35 -4.75 2.13 -2.29
CA GLY A 35 -5.06 1.03 -3.19
C GLY A 35 -4.18 0.89 -4.44
N TYR A 36 -3.10 1.67 -4.59
CA TYR A 36 -2.36 1.78 -5.84
C TYR A 36 -1.08 0.94 -5.89
N CYS A 37 -0.73 0.52 -7.11
CA CYS A 37 0.43 -0.30 -7.41
C CYS A 37 1.72 0.50 -7.20
N ALA A 38 2.59 0.04 -6.30
CA ALA A 38 3.88 0.66 -6.04
C ALA A 38 4.79 0.68 -7.27
N ASN A 39 4.75 -0.37 -8.10
CA ASN A 39 5.49 -0.41 -9.36
C ASN A 39 4.86 0.46 -10.44
N GLY A 40 3.53 0.54 -10.52
CA GLY A 40 2.89 1.50 -11.43
C GLY A 40 3.32 2.91 -11.09
N LEU A 41 3.27 3.26 -9.80
CA LEU A 41 3.65 4.58 -9.31
C LEU A 41 5.12 4.89 -9.55
N SER A 42 6.04 3.96 -9.34
CA SER A 42 7.47 4.18 -9.64
C SER A 42 7.73 4.51 -11.10
N ASP A 43 6.86 4.02 -12.00
CA ASP A 43 6.93 4.23 -13.43
C ASP A 43 6.06 5.42 -13.89
N GLY A 44 5.48 6.20 -12.96
CA GLY A 44 4.65 7.37 -13.25
C GLY A 44 3.20 7.06 -13.62
N HIS A 45 2.68 5.88 -13.25
CA HIS A 45 1.34 5.43 -13.58
C HIS A 45 0.48 5.14 -12.33
N LEU A 46 -0.72 5.72 -12.28
CA LEU A 46 -1.68 5.46 -11.20
C LEU A 46 -2.55 4.24 -11.53
N ILE A 47 -2.10 3.05 -11.10
CA ILE A 47 -2.75 1.76 -11.42
C ILE A 47 -3.29 1.13 -10.13
N GLN A 48 -4.55 0.67 -10.15
CA GLN A 48 -5.13 -0.09 -9.02
C GLN A 48 -4.34 -1.37 -8.76
N ALA A 49 -3.99 -1.63 -7.51
CA ALA A 49 -3.26 -2.83 -7.13
C ALA A 49 -4.19 -4.03 -6.92
N ASN A 50 -3.60 -5.23 -6.95
CA ASN A 50 -4.21 -6.41 -6.39
C ASN A 50 -3.80 -6.53 -4.90
N PRO A 51 -4.74 -6.49 -3.94
CA PRO A 51 -4.41 -6.57 -2.51
C PRO A 51 -3.77 -7.91 -2.10
N GLU A 52 -3.89 -8.97 -2.90
CA GLU A 52 -3.24 -10.26 -2.65
C GLU A 52 -1.75 -10.27 -3.08
N ILE A 53 -1.31 -9.27 -3.84
CA ILE A 53 0.05 -9.18 -4.35
C ILE A 53 0.76 -8.04 -3.65
N TYR A 54 1.45 -8.35 -2.54
CA TYR A 54 2.04 -7.33 -1.67
C TYR A 54 3.46 -7.66 -1.21
N ARG A 55 4.16 -6.66 -0.69
CA ARG A 55 5.39 -6.78 0.08
C ARG A 55 5.30 -5.92 1.33
N ILE A 56 5.89 -6.39 2.42
CA ILE A 56 6.11 -5.58 3.62
C ILE A 56 7.60 -5.26 3.68
N ILE A 57 7.94 -3.98 3.70
CA ILE A 57 9.33 -3.49 3.69
C ILE A 57 9.43 -2.45 4.80
N GLU A 58 10.33 -2.67 5.75
CA GLU A 58 10.52 -1.78 6.92
C GLU A 58 9.20 -1.46 7.65
N GLY A 59 8.34 -2.47 7.78
CA GLY A 59 7.03 -2.34 8.44
C GLY A 59 5.95 -1.66 7.60
N ARG A 60 6.23 -1.23 6.36
CA ARG A 60 5.25 -0.60 5.46
C ARG A 60 4.73 -1.60 4.42
N LEU A 61 3.42 -1.54 4.16
CA LEU A 61 2.74 -2.38 3.18
C LEU A 61 2.76 -1.75 1.78
N TYR A 62 3.25 -2.48 0.78
CA TYR A 62 3.27 -2.08 -0.62
C TYR A 62 2.47 -3.06 -1.45
N LEU A 63 1.54 -2.57 -2.27
CA LEU A 63 0.69 -3.38 -3.13
C LEU A 63 1.16 -3.33 -4.58
N PHE A 64 0.83 -4.36 -5.35
CA PHE A 64 1.23 -4.49 -6.75
C PHE A 64 0.08 -4.99 -7.61
N TYR A 65 0.05 -4.58 -8.87
CA TYR A 65 -0.93 -5.04 -9.84
C TYR A 65 -0.66 -6.49 -10.30
N SER A 66 0.62 -6.84 -10.50
CA SER A 66 1.03 -8.15 -11.00
C SER A 66 2.23 -8.73 -10.26
N TRP A 67 2.35 -10.07 -10.27
CA TRP A 67 3.50 -10.79 -9.70
C TRP A 67 4.82 -10.41 -10.38
N TRP A 68 4.77 -10.17 -11.70
CA TRP A 68 5.94 -9.75 -12.47
C TRP A 68 6.41 -8.36 -12.06
N GLY A 69 5.51 -7.37 -11.98
CA GLY A 69 5.84 -6.03 -11.50
C GLY A 69 6.39 -6.05 -10.07
N ARG A 70 5.79 -6.85 -9.17
CA ARG A 70 6.30 -7.06 -7.81
C ARG A 70 7.70 -7.67 -7.76
N ALA A 71 8.05 -8.52 -8.73
CA ALA A 71 9.37 -9.14 -8.82
C ALA A 71 10.40 -8.14 -9.36
N GLN A 72 10.08 -7.45 -10.47
CA GLN A 72 10.97 -6.46 -11.08
C GLN A 72 11.27 -5.28 -10.15
N TRP A 73 10.25 -4.76 -9.47
CA TRP A 73 10.38 -3.65 -8.54
C TRP A 73 11.30 -3.98 -7.33
N ALA A 74 11.51 -5.27 -7.04
CA ALA A 74 12.36 -5.70 -5.92
C ALA A 74 13.87 -5.62 -6.20
N PHE A 75 14.31 -5.37 -7.45
CA PHE A 75 15.73 -5.32 -7.77
C PHE A 75 16.45 -4.07 -7.23
N ASP A 76 15.78 -2.93 -7.15
CA ASP A 76 16.33 -1.69 -6.61
C ASP A 76 15.29 -0.96 -5.74
N GLN A 77 14.95 -1.58 -4.61
CA GLN A 77 13.86 -1.12 -3.76
C GLN A 77 14.00 0.34 -3.30
N PRO A 78 15.19 0.83 -2.87
CA PRO A 78 15.33 2.22 -2.43
C PRO A 78 14.95 3.21 -3.53
N GLN A 79 15.49 3.04 -4.74
CA GLN A 79 15.18 3.89 -5.89
C GLN A 79 13.69 3.81 -6.25
N GLN A 80 13.14 2.60 -6.23
CA GLN A 80 11.76 2.34 -6.61
C GLN A 80 10.76 2.95 -5.61
N ILE A 81 11.08 2.95 -4.31
CA ILE A 81 10.30 3.63 -3.27
C ILE A 81 10.39 5.14 -3.43
N GLU A 82 11.57 5.69 -3.71
CA GLU A 82 11.76 7.12 -3.95
C GLU A 82 10.89 7.60 -5.11
N GLN A 83 10.97 6.94 -6.27
CA GLN A 83 10.17 7.30 -7.45
C GLN A 83 8.67 7.17 -7.20
N ALA A 84 8.22 6.06 -6.59
CA ALA A 84 6.82 5.88 -6.28
C ALA A 84 6.30 6.95 -5.29
N THR A 85 7.14 7.37 -4.34
CA THR A 85 6.79 8.45 -3.39
C THR A 85 6.68 9.79 -4.09
N HIS A 86 7.60 10.10 -5.00
CA HIS A 86 7.54 11.32 -5.82
C HIS A 86 6.23 11.38 -6.62
N TYR A 87 5.93 10.34 -7.41
CA TYR A 87 4.72 10.32 -8.22
C TYR A 87 3.44 10.23 -7.38
N TRP A 88 3.48 9.58 -6.21
CA TRP A 88 2.34 9.58 -5.30
C TRP A 88 1.97 11.00 -4.86
N GLN A 89 2.97 11.83 -4.49
CA GLN A 89 2.73 13.23 -4.13
C GLN A 89 2.04 13.96 -5.29
N VAL A 90 2.56 13.84 -6.51
CA VAL A 90 2.00 14.47 -7.72
C VAL A 90 0.54 14.06 -7.99
N PHE A 91 0.17 12.80 -7.78
CA PHE A 91 -1.20 12.33 -8.00
C PHE A 91 -2.16 12.58 -6.83
N SER A 92 -1.63 12.87 -5.65
CA SER A 92 -2.41 13.06 -4.42
C SER A 92 -2.65 14.53 -4.06
N GLU A 93 -2.07 15.47 -4.80
CA GLU A 93 -2.39 16.91 -4.80
C GLU A 93 -3.73 17.20 -5.50
#